data_AF-A0A968P5X0-F1
#
_entry.id   AF-A0A968P5X0-F1
#
_cell.length_a   1.000
_cell.length_b   1.000
_cell.length_c   1.000
_cell.angle_alpha   90.00
_cell.angle_beta   90.00
_cell.angle_gamma   90.00
#
_symmetry.space_group_name_H-M   'P 1'
#
loop_
_entity.id
_entity.type
_entity.pdbx_description
1 polymer ?
#
loop_
_entity_poly.entity_id
_entity_poly.type
_entity_poly.pdbx_seq_one_letter_code
_entity_poly.pdbx_strand_id
1 'polypeptide(L)'
;MIALHFSAYAYLAVRTPDSSIISKPIGESFGDALKKEKESTRKTWSLRAITFPGSLFVDSTRVLSEPFEINLDRARQLDKLPQRRPVSFIWKELQKRRIEGESLPDFVLGEIAFTLNTGSNTGGTSVGISIWDEERQRPIEEIILPICVAESTRECPRAVSADSLAGPGLLELATEQSREGTPDASLHIFEMSDRVVGVFYEKPRPGVLTSGIYYPWTVSRSPQEFREALRRQQELFSTQSNKSFVGEDLVSMLFAGDRNAQVAFHQIGSFFEEHHQEKPFESANPPRLFVRMVLAEDGAVDRIVAFPVGL
;
A
#
# COMPACT_ATOMS: atom_id res chain seq x y z
N MET A 1 -15.00 8.39 10.32
CA MET A 1 -15.04 7.04 9.73
C MET A 1 -14.79 7.18 8.24
N ILE A 2 -13.82 6.43 7.72
CA ILE A 2 -13.51 6.29 6.30
C ILE A 2 -13.94 4.88 5.89
N ALA A 3 -14.84 4.73 4.93
CA ALA A 3 -15.20 3.42 4.37
C ALA A 3 -14.78 3.35 2.90
N LEU A 4 -14.10 2.27 2.52
CA LEU A 4 -13.68 1.95 1.17
C LEU A 4 -14.58 0.85 0.61
N HIS A 5 -15.24 1.11 -0.51
CA HIS A 5 -15.98 0.10 -1.25
C HIS A 5 -15.26 -0.25 -2.54
N PHE A 6 -14.90 -1.52 -2.69
CA PHE A 6 -14.30 -2.07 -3.90
C PHE A 6 -15.41 -2.53 -4.83
N SER A 7 -15.48 -1.99 -6.03
CA SER A 7 -16.51 -2.33 -7.01
C SER A 7 -15.96 -3.07 -8.22
N ALA A 8 -16.82 -3.85 -8.88
CA ALA A 8 -16.49 -4.60 -10.09
C ALA A 8 -16.09 -3.72 -11.29
N TYR A 9 -16.32 -2.41 -11.19
CA TYR A 9 -15.99 -1.45 -12.23
C TYR A 9 -14.59 -0.86 -12.03
N ALA A 10 -13.78 -1.43 -11.13
CA ALA A 10 -12.50 -0.90 -10.70
C ALA A 10 -12.67 0.52 -10.13
N TYR A 11 -13.65 0.75 -9.25
CA TYR A 11 -13.73 2.01 -8.51
C TYR A 11 -13.69 1.77 -7.01
N LEU A 12 -13.00 2.68 -6.33
CA LEU A 12 -13.01 2.87 -4.89
C LEU A 12 -14.02 3.97 -4.56
N ALA A 13 -15.02 3.68 -3.74
CA ALA A 13 -15.86 4.71 -3.13
C ALA A 13 -15.40 4.95 -1.69
N VAL A 14 -15.13 6.20 -1.36
CA VAL A 14 -14.62 6.62 -0.05
C VAL A 14 -15.70 7.42 0.65
N ARG A 15 -16.23 6.92 1.75
CA ARG A 15 -17.13 7.67 2.62
C ARG A 15 -16.32 8.46 3.63
N THR A 16 -16.49 9.77 3.67
CA THR A 16 -15.82 10.67 4.64
C THR A 16 -16.77 11.06 5.79
N PRO A 17 -16.25 11.67 6.87
CA PRO A 17 -17.07 12.14 8.00
C PRO A 17 -18.18 13.13 7.63
N ASP A 18 -17.92 14.03 6.69
CA ASP A 18 -18.90 15.01 6.16
C ASP A 18 -19.92 14.38 5.20
N SER A 19 -19.91 13.04 5.09
CA SER A 19 -20.78 12.26 4.22
C SER A 19 -20.55 12.44 2.72
N SER A 20 -19.49 13.14 2.30
CA SER A 20 -19.09 13.13 0.91
C SER A 20 -18.62 11.73 0.48
N ILE A 21 -18.87 11.41 -0.80
CA ILE A 21 -18.43 10.17 -1.42
C ILE A 21 -17.46 10.56 -2.51
N ILE A 22 -16.19 10.22 -2.32
CA ILE A 22 -15.16 10.38 -3.36
C ILE A 22 -15.08 9.06 -4.11
N SER A 23 -15.03 9.12 -5.43
CA SER A 23 -14.86 7.94 -6.26
C SER A 23 -13.69 8.06 -7.20
N LYS A 24 -12.86 7.03 -7.27
CA LYS A 24 -11.73 6.97 -8.20
C LYS A 24 -11.64 5.59 -8.85
N PRO A 25 -11.21 5.49 -10.12
CA PRO A 25 -10.64 4.26 -10.64
C PRO A 25 -9.59 3.68 -9.68
N ILE A 26 -9.65 2.39 -9.43
CA ILE A 26 -8.57 1.64 -8.77
C ILE A 26 -7.41 1.56 -9.77
N GLY A 27 -6.18 1.54 -9.28
CA GLY A 27 -4.99 1.43 -10.13
C GLY A 27 -4.97 0.14 -10.94
N GLU A 28 -4.17 0.17 -12.01
CA GLU A 28 -4.01 -0.95 -12.95
C GLU A 28 -3.51 -2.21 -12.23
N SER A 29 -2.62 -2.05 -11.24
CA SER A 29 -2.08 -3.16 -10.45
C SER A 29 -3.16 -3.98 -9.74
N PHE A 30 -4.13 -3.33 -9.10
CA PHE A 30 -5.26 -4.04 -8.50
C PHE A 30 -6.19 -4.63 -9.55
N GLY A 31 -6.46 -3.90 -10.64
CA GLY A 31 -7.30 -4.39 -11.74
C GLY A 31 -6.76 -5.69 -12.35
N ASP A 32 -5.46 -5.74 -12.59
CA ASP A 32 -4.74 -6.91 -13.09
C ASP A 32 -4.72 -8.04 -12.08
N ALA A 33 -4.47 -7.74 -10.80
CA ALA A 33 -4.52 -8.73 -9.73
C ALA A 33 -5.92 -9.34 -9.63
N LEU A 34 -6.98 -8.52 -9.61
CA LEU A 34 -8.36 -8.97 -9.58
C LEU A 34 -8.71 -9.82 -10.81
N LYS A 35 -8.21 -9.45 -12.01
CA LYS A 35 -8.42 -10.24 -13.22
C LYS A 35 -7.83 -11.65 -13.08
N LYS A 36 -6.57 -11.74 -12.63
CA LYS A 36 -5.90 -13.03 -12.35
C LYS A 36 -6.66 -13.84 -11.30
N GLU A 37 -7.15 -13.17 -10.25
CA GLU A 37 -7.88 -13.83 -9.18
C GLU A 37 -9.22 -14.42 -9.61
N LYS A 38 -9.93 -13.75 -10.51
CA LYS A 38 -11.17 -14.28 -11.09
C LYS A 38 -10.96 -15.57 -11.89
N GLU A 39 -9.75 -15.83 -12.38
CA GLU A 39 -9.42 -17.07 -13.09
C GLU A 39 -9.21 -18.26 -12.14
N SER A 40 -9.01 -18.01 -10.84
CA SER A 40 -8.91 -19.07 -9.82
C SER A 40 -10.25 -19.77 -9.56
N THR A 41 -10.24 -20.87 -8.79
CA THR A 41 -11.47 -21.54 -8.31
C THR A 41 -11.99 -20.98 -6.97
N ARG A 42 -11.30 -19.99 -6.40
CA ARG A 42 -11.66 -19.41 -5.09
C ARG A 42 -12.94 -18.59 -5.18
N LYS A 43 -13.70 -18.56 -4.09
CA LYS A 43 -14.91 -17.74 -3.96
C LYS A 43 -14.62 -16.33 -3.44
N THR A 44 -13.60 -16.21 -2.60
CA THR A 44 -13.16 -14.95 -1.98
C THR A 44 -11.66 -14.77 -2.21
N TRP A 45 -11.23 -13.50 -2.19
CA TRP A 45 -9.83 -13.11 -2.16
C TRP A 45 -9.58 -12.31 -0.89
N SER A 46 -8.78 -12.86 0.01
CA SER A 46 -8.46 -12.27 1.31
C SER A 46 -7.37 -11.21 1.18
N LEU A 47 -7.69 -10.01 1.63
CA LEU A 47 -6.86 -8.83 1.54
C LEU A 47 -6.71 -8.16 2.90
N ARG A 48 -5.70 -7.30 3.03
CA ARG A 48 -5.49 -6.47 4.21
C ARG A 48 -5.21 -5.05 3.80
N ALA A 49 -5.80 -4.09 4.49
CA ALA A 49 -5.49 -2.70 4.28
C ALA A 49 -4.75 -2.13 5.49
N ILE A 50 -3.61 -1.51 5.20
CA ILE A 50 -2.75 -0.87 6.18
C ILE A 50 -2.91 0.63 5.99
N THR A 51 -3.38 1.31 7.03
CA THR A 51 -3.73 2.74 6.98
C THR A 51 -2.71 3.59 7.72
N PHE A 52 -2.33 4.70 7.08
CA PHE A 52 -1.34 5.68 7.52
C PHE A 52 -2.04 7.04 7.63
N PRO A 53 -2.53 7.43 8.82
CA PRO A 53 -3.20 8.70 9.02
C PRO A 53 -2.17 9.83 8.96
N GLY A 54 -2.42 10.87 8.15
CA GLY A 54 -1.55 12.05 8.09
C GLY A 54 -1.43 12.82 9.41
N SER A 55 -0.56 13.83 9.41
CA SER A 55 -0.13 14.55 10.63
C SER A 55 -1.25 15.19 11.46
N LEU A 56 -2.41 15.50 10.89
CA LEU A 56 -3.55 16.09 11.61
C LEU A 56 -4.33 15.09 12.49
N PHE A 57 -4.14 13.78 12.33
CA PHE A 57 -4.85 12.79 13.14
C PHE A 57 -4.12 12.56 14.47
N VAL A 58 -4.90 12.39 15.56
CA VAL A 58 -4.38 12.06 16.90
C VAL A 58 -3.57 10.77 16.87
N ASP A 59 -4.01 9.83 16.03
CA ASP A 59 -3.41 8.53 15.81
C ASP A 59 -2.41 8.52 14.63
N SER A 60 -1.79 9.65 14.29
CA SER A 60 -0.89 9.77 13.11
C SER A 60 0.34 8.84 13.14
N THR A 61 0.68 8.30 14.31
CA THR A 61 1.73 7.30 14.52
C THR A 61 1.19 5.87 14.65
N ARG A 62 -0.14 5.69 14.77
CA ARG A 62 -0.77 4.39 14.89
C ARG A 62 -1.12 3.90 13.49
N VAL A 63 -0.58 2.74 13.15
CA VAL A 63 -0.99 2.03 11.95
C VAL A 63 -2.20 1.16 12.26
N LEU A 64 -3.25 1.33 11.46
CA LEU A 64 -4.43 0.49 11.50
C LEU A 64 -4.29 -0.58 10.42
N SER A 65 -4.56 -1.83 10.78
CA SER A 65 -4.40 -2.97 9.89
C SER A 65 -5.65 -3.83 9.98
N GLU A 66 -6.49 -3.72 8.95
CA GLU A 66 -7.81 -4.35 8.94
C GLU A 66 -7.89 -5.35 7.77
N PRO A 67 -8.29 -6.61 8.02
CA PRO A 67 -8.54 -7.57 6.96
C PRO A 67 -9.87 -7.27 6.26
N PHE A 68 -9.98 -7.63 4.98
CA PHE A 68 -11.22 -7.60 4.23
C PHE A 68 -11.20 -8.62 3.10
N GLU A 69 -12.36 -8.91 2.51
CA GLU A 69 -12.48 -9.89 1.44
C GLU A 69 -13.13 -9.29 0.19
N ILE A 70 -12.67 -9.74 -0.97
CA ILE A 70 -13.31 -9.49 -2.26
C ILE A 70 -14.08 -10.74 -2.70
N ASN A 71 -15.36 -10.60 -2.98
CA ASN A 71 -16.20 -11.67 -3.49
C ASN A 71 -15.95 -11.92 -5.00
N LEU A 72 -15.15 -12.94 -5.30
CA LEU A 72 -14.76 -13.31 -6.66
C LEU A 72 -15.91 -13.93 -7.45
N ASP A 73 -16.81 -14.68 -6.81
CA ASP A 73 -17.99 -15.24 -7.48
C ASP A 73 -18.90 -14.14 -8.02
N ARG A 74 -19.14 -13.12 -7.20
CA ARG A 74 -19.89 -11.92 -7.60
C ARG A 74 -19.17 -11.15 -8.70
N ALA A 75 -17.85 -11.01 -8.61
CA ALA A 75 -17.05 -10.37 -9.66
C ALA A 75 -17.18 -11.10 -11.01
N ARG A 76 -17.10 -12.44 -11.02
CA ARG A 76 -17.32 -13.28 -12.21
C ARG A 76 -18.75 -13.18 -12.75
N GLN A 77 -19.76 -13.06 -11.89
CA GLN A 77 -21.16 -12.89 -12.32
C GLN A 77 -21.36 -11.55 -13.03
N LEU A 78 -20.75 -10.48 -12.50
CA LEU A 78 -20.86 -9.13 -13.06
C LEU A 78 -20.16 -9.01 -14.43
N ASP A 79 -19.07 -9.73 -14.65
CA ASP A 79 -18.39 -9.80 -15.97
C ASP A 79 -19.28 -10.37 -17.07
N LYS A 80 -20.28 -11.19 -16.73
CA LYS A 80 -21.21 -11.80 -17.68
C LYS A 80 -22.36 -10.87 -18.10
N LEU A 81 -22.49 -9.70 -17.46
CA LEU A 81 -23.58 -8.78 -17.74
C LEU A 81 -23.31 -7.95 -19.02
N PRO A 82 -24.29 -7.83 -19.93
CA PRO A 82 -24.08 -7.25 -21.27
C PRO A 82 -23.88 -5.73 -21.30
N GLN A 83 -23.96 -5.02 -20.18
CA GLN A 83 -23.59 -3.60 -20.10
C GLN A 83 -22.90 -3.27 -18.78
N ARG A 84 -21.70 -2.67 -18.87
CA ARG A 84 -21.08 -2.00 -17.73
C ARG A 84 -21.92 -0.77 -17.40
N ARG A 85 -22.57 -0.75 -16.23
CA ARG A 85 -23.35 0.42 -15.81
C ARG A 85 -22.39 1.62 -15.72
N PRO A 86 -22.82 2.81 -16.17
CA PRO A 86 -21.98 4.00 -16.07
C PRO A 86 -21.66 4.27 -14.60
N VAL A 87 -20.48 4.81 -14.35
CA VAL A 87 -19.94 5.13 -13.03
C VAL A 87 -20.93 5.97 -12.20
N SER A 88 -21.64 6.90 -12.84
CA SER A 88 -22.69 7.73 -12.25
C SER A 88 -23.89 6.95 -11.69
N PHE A 89 -24.17 5.76 -12.22
CA PHE A 89 -25.20 4.86 -11.70
C PHE A 89 -24.80 4.27 -10.34
N ILE A 90 -23.54 3.86 -10.21
CA ILE A 90 -22.96 3.30 -8.97
C ILE A 90 -23.15 4.30 -7.82
N TRP A 91 -22.93 5.60 -8.10
CA TRP A 91 -23.02 6.68 -7.12
C TRP A 91 -24.41 6.92 -6.59
N LYS A 92 -25.41 7.00 -7.47
CA LYS A 92 -26.79 7.18 -7.06
C LYS A 92 -27.27 6.03 -6.19
N GLU A 93 -26.87 4.80 -6.54
CA GLU A 93 -27.30 3.62 -5.81
C GLU A 93 -26.64 3.51 -4.43
N LEU A 94 -25.33 3.80 -4.31
CA LEU A 94 -24.65 3.84 -3.01
C LEU A 94 -25.22 4.94 -2.09
N GLN A 95 -25.52 6.12 -2.63
CA GLN A 95 -26.14 7.21 -1.86
C GLN A 95 -27.57 6.87 -1.43
N LYS A 96 -28.38 6.31 -2.34
CA LYS A 96 -29.78 5.98 -2.07
C LYS A 96 -29.89 4.93 -0.97
N ARG A 97 -29.21 3.79 -1.12
CA ARG A 97 -29.26 2.69 -0.16
C ARG A 97 -28.74 3.08 1.22
N ARG A 98 -27.79 4.03 1.28
CA ARG A 98 -27.31 4.61 2.53
C ARG A 98 -28.39 5.40 3.28
N ILE A 99 -29.21 6.16 2.57
CA ILE A 99 -30.33 6.91 3.18
C ILE A 99 -31.38 5.93 3.71
N GLU A 100 -31.57 4.82 3.01
CA GLU A 100 -32.61 3.83 3.28
C GLU A 100 -32.16 2.72 4.27
N GLY A 101 -30.88 2.68 4.66
CA GLY A 101 -30.34 1.65 5.56
C GLY A 101 -30.28 0.26 4.95
N GLU A 102 -30.23 0.17 3.61
CA GLU A 102 -30.30 -1.07 2.86
C GLU A 102 -28.93 -1.77 2.74
N SER A 103 -28.95 -3.05 2.34
CA SER A 103 -27.75 -3.83 2.05
C SER A 103 -26.95 -3.24 0.89
N LEU A 104 -25.63 -3.46 0.92
CA LEU A 104 -24.72 -3.00 -0.13
C LEU A 104 -25.17 -3.48 -1.51
N PRO A 105 -25.07 -2.62 -2.55
CA PRO A 105 -25.44 -2.99 -3.91
C PRO A 105 -24.67 -4.21 -4.44
N ASP A 106 -25.27 -4.88 -5.42
CA ASP A 106 -24.69 -6.10 -6.01
C ASP A 106 -23.36 -5.92 -6.73
N PHE A 107 -22.97 -4.69 -7.04
CA PHE A 107 -21.70 -4.38 -7.67
C PHE A 107 -20.56 -4.13 -6.68
N VAL A 108 -20.85 -4.06 -5.38
CA VAL A 108 -19.82 -3.97 -4.32
C VAL A 108 -19.29 -5.37 -4.06
N LEU A 109 -17.98 -5.53 -4.26
CA LEU A 109 -17.26 -6.78 -4.12
C LEU A 109 -16.64 -6.96 -2.73
N GLY A 110 -16.30 -5.87 -2.06
CA GLY A 110 -15.78 -5.85 -0.70
C GLY A 110 -15.86 -4.47 -0.07
N GLU A 111 -15.82 -4.43 1.26
CA GLU A 111 -15.84 -3.20 2.04
C GLU A 111 -14.82 -3.29 3.19
N ILE A 112 -14.20 -2.16 3.50
CA ILE A 112 -13.41 -1.98 4.70
C ILE A 112 -13.64 -0.59 5.27
N ALA A 113 -13.65 -0.46 6.60
CA ALA A 113 -13.88 0.80 7.27
C ALA A 113 -12.86 1.06 8.38
N PHE A 114 -12.41 2.31 8.47
CA PHE A 114 -11.46 2.79 9.45
C PHE A 114 -12.07 3.94 10.24
N THR A 115 -11.77 4.00 11.54
CA THR A 115 -12.11 5.16 12.36
C THR A 115 -10.85 5.92 12.69
N LEU A 116 -10.77 7.16 12.21
CA LEU A 116 -9.67 8.09 12.47
C LEU A 116 -10.20 9.26 13.31
N ASN A 117 -9.43 9.65 14.32
CA ASN A 117 -9.76 10.76 15.20
C ASN A 117 -8.83 11.94 14.93
N THR A 118 -9.40 13.14 14.78
CA THR A 118 -8.69 14.39 14.51
C THR A 118 -8.55 15.26 15.76
N GLY A 119 -9.26 14.93 16.85
CA GLY A 119 -9.32 15.79 18.03
C GLY A 119 -9.87 17.17 17.66
N SER A 120 -9.13 18.22 18.03
CA SER A 120 -9.43 19.62 17.70
C SER A 120 -8.64 20.16 16.50
N ASN A 121 -7.90 19.31 15.78
CA ASN A 121 -7.09 19.77 14.65
C ASN A 121 -7.97 20.06 13.42
N THR A 122 -7.66 21.14 12.70
CA THR A 122 -8.30 21.51 11.43
C THR A 122 -7.25 21.75 10.35
N GLY A 123 -7.63 21.61 9.09
CA GLY A 123 -6.76 21.78 7.92
C GLY A 123 -6.86 20.64 6.91
N GLY A 124 -6.08 20.76 5.83
CA GLY A 124 -5.89 19.69 4.85
C GLY A 124 -4.87 18.66 5.33
N THR A 125 -5.16 17.39 5.09
CA THR A 125 -4.29 16.25 5.38
C THR A 125 -4.53 15.14 4.34
N SER A 126 -3.88 14.00 4.52
CA SER A 126 -4.17 12.80 3.72
C SER A 126 -4.16 11.54 4.57
N VAL A 127 -4.75 10.49 4.04
CA VAL A 127 -4.69 9.13 4.58
C VAL A 127 -4.10 8.25 3.50
N GLY A 128 -2.92 7.68 3.75
CA GLY A 128 -2.33 6.67 2.90
C GLY A 128 -2.90 5.31 3.25
N ILE A 129 -3.22 4.49 2.24
CA ILE A 129 -3.75 3.14 2.42
C ILE A 129 -2.99 2.22 1.49
N SER A 130 -2.31 1.22 2.06
CA SER A 130 -1.65 0.17 1.31
C SER A 130 -2.47 -1.12 1.41
N ILE A 131 -2.86 -1.68 0.27
CA ILE A 131 -3.65 -2.91 0.16
C ILE A 131 -2.70 -4.09 -0.11
N TRP A 132 -2.86 -5.16 0.64
CA TRP A 132 -1.99 -6.33 0.63
C TRP A 132 -2.77 -7.61 0.32
N ASP A 133 -2.18 -8.49 -0.47
CA ASP A 133 -2.62 -9.87 -0.65
C ASP A 133 -2.25 -10.67 0.60
N GLU A 134 -3.21 -11.15 1.39
CA GLU A 134 -2.88 -11.90 2.61
C GLU A 134 -2.28 -13.27 2.31
N GLU A 135 -2.63 -13.92 1.22
CA GLU A 135 -2.07 -15.24 0.91
C GLU A 135 -0.67 -15.13 0.31
N ARG A 136 -0.47 -14.12 -0.54
CA ARG A 136 0.82 -13.86 -1.21
C ARG A 136 1.71 -12.87 -0.47
N GLN A 137 1.25 -12.32 0.66
CA GLN A 137 2.02 -11.47 1.56
C GLN A 137 2.75 -10.32 0.85
N ARG A 138 2.08 -9.67 -0.11
CA ARG A 138 2.66 -8.59 -0.93
C ARG A 138 1.68 -7.44 -1.12
N PRO A 139 2.17 -6.19 -1.18
CA PRO A 139 1.34 -5.04 -1.51
C PRO A 139 0.86 -5.12 -2.97
N ILE A 140 -0.39 -4.74 -3.21
CA ILE A 140 -1.07 -4.73 -4.52
C ILE A 140 -1.38 -3.31 -4.99
N GLU A 141 -1.77 -2.42 -4.07
CA GLU A 141 -2.30 -1.10 -4.41
C GLU A 141 -2.09 -0.08 -3.30
N GLU A 142 -1.94 1.19 -3.69
CA GLU A 142 -1.70 2.31 -2.80
C GLU A 142 -2.68 3.43 -3.12
N ILE A 143 -3.41 3.86 -2.10
CA ILE A 143 -4.42 4.91 -2.22
C ILE A 143 -4.05 6.05 -1.27
N ILE A 144 -3.89 7.25 -1.81
CA ILE A 144 -3.85 8.48 -1.02
C ILE A 144 -5.22 9.13 -1.06
N LEU A 145 -5.83 9.28 0.11
CA LEU A 145 -7.08 10.00 0.29
C LEU A 145 -6.80 11.38 0.87
N PRO A 146 -6.94 12.47 0.13
CA PRO A 146 -6.93 13.80 0.71
C PRO A 146 -8.16 13.96 1.60
N ILE A 147 -7.94 14.43 2.82
CA ILE A 147 -8.98 14.70 3.80
C ILE A 147 -8.85 16.15 4.21
N CYS A 148 -9.97 16.86 4.26
CA CYS A 148 -10.04 18.14 4.92
C CYS A 148 -10.79 17.97 6.24
N VAL A 149 -10.16 18.42 7.33
CA VAL A 149 -10.75 18.45 8.66
C VAL A 149 -11.12 19.89 8.96
N ALA A 150 -12.40 20.16 9.22
CA ALA A 150 -12.89 21.50 9.47
C ALA A 150 -14.04 21.50 10.48
N GLU A 151 -14.22 22.63 11.16
CA GLU A 151 -15.38 22.86 12.03
C GLU A 151 -16.62 23.19 11.19
N SER A 152 -16.41 23.79 10.01
CA SER A 152 -17.45 24.10 9.03
C SER A 152 -17.12 23.57 7.64
N THR A 153 -18.11 23.03 6.92
CA THR A 153 -17.95 22.57 5.53
C THR A 153 -17.53 23.67 4.54
N ARG A 154 -17.66 24.95 4.94
CA ARG A 154 -17.23 26.12 4.13
C ARG A 154 -15.71 26.33 4.13
N GLU A 155 -14.99 25.74 5.09
CA GLU A 155 -13.54 25.91 5.26
C GLU A 155 -12.73 24.91 4.43
N CYS A 156 -13.38 23.85 3.92
CA CYS A 156 -12.72 22.89 3.06
C CYS A 156 -12.73 23.37 1.60
N PRO A 157 -11.55 23.54 0.97
CA PRO A 157 -11.50 23.74 -0.48
C PRO A 157 -12.20 22.55 -1.17
N ARG A 158 -12.80 22.80 -2.34
CA ARG A 158 -13.48 21.75 -3.13
C ARG A 158 -12.58 20.53 -3.24
N ALA A 159 -13.15 19.36 -2.99
CA ALA A 159 -12.48 18.07 -2.86
C ALA A 159 -11.27 17.94 -3.78
N VAL A 160 -10.08 17.92 -3.16
CA VAL A 160 -8.85 17.48 -3.84
C VAL A 160 -9.08 16.02 -4.24
N SER A 161 -8.70 15.65 -5.46
CA SER A 161 -8.87 14.28 -5.94
C SER A 161 -8.04 13.31 -5.11
N ALA A 162 -8.63 12.17 -4.75
CA ALA A 162 -7.83 11.04 -4.27
C ALA A 162 -6.83 10.63 -5.35
N ASP A 163 -5.63 10.24 -4.93
CA ASP A 163 -4.57 9.77 -5.81
C ASP A 163 -4.20 8.32 -5.50
N SER A 164 -4.60 7.38 -6.36
CA SER A 164 -3.88 6.11 -6.48
C SER A 164 -2.51 6.44 -7.03
N LEU A 165 -1.48 5.96 -6.34
CA LEU A 165 -0.10 6.16 -6.74
C LEU A 165 0.39 5.05 -7.69
N ALA A 166 -0.50 4.20 -8.22
CA ALA A 166 -0.17 3.03 -9.02
C ALA A 166 0.98 3.30 -10.00
N GLY A 167 2.18 2.90 -9.58
CA GLY A 167 3.42 3.02 -10.33
C GLY A 167 4.03 1.63 -10.51
N PRO A 168 4.73 1.38 -11.63
CA PRO A 168 5.48 0.15 -11.82
C PRO A 168 6.64 0.10 -10.83
N GLY A 169 6.42 -0.54 -9.69
CA GLY A 169 7.42 -0.71 -8.64
C GLY A 169 7.58 -2.16 -8.26
N LEU A 170 7.90 -3.04 -9.22
CA LEU A 170 8.26 -4.42 -8.88
C LEU A 170 9.78 -4.54 -8.92
N LEU A 171 10.40 -4.49 -7.74
CA LEU A 171 11.70 -5.10 -7.53
C LEU A 171 11.47 -6.38 -6.74
N GLU A 172 11.21 -7.47 -7.45
CA GLU A 172 11.26 -8.80 -6.84
C GLU A 172 12.75 -9.18 -6.73
N LEU A 173 13.32 -9.09 -5.51
CA LEU A 173 14.68 -9.60 -5.24
C LEU A 173 14.67 -11.12 -5.12
N ALA A 174 14.01 -11.77 -6.08
CA ALA A 174 13.93 -13.20 -6.19
C ALA A 174 14.47 -13.58 -7.57
N THR A 175 15.45 -14.48 -7.60
CA THR A 175 16.05 -15.00 -8.83
C THR A 175 14.95 -15.45 -9.80
N GLU A 176 15.14 -15.25 -11.11
CA GLU A 176 14.12 -15.40 -12.17
C GLU A 176 13.30 -16.72 -12.15
N GLN A 177 13.74 -17.73 -11.40
CA GLN A 177 13.06 -19.00 -11.17
C GLN A 177 11.89 -18.96 -10.17
N SER A 178 11.64 -17.84 -9.48
CA SER A 178 10.81 -17.82 -8.26
C SER A 178 9.52 -17.00 -8.33
N ARG A 179 8.96 -16.83 -9.54
CA ARG A 179 7.66 -16.16 -9.78
C ARG A 179 6.45 -16.84 -9.14
N GLU A 180 6.61 -18.05 -8.61
CA GLU A 180 5.58 -18.80 -7.90
C GLU A 180 5.93 -18.91 -6.41
N GLY A 181 5.18 -18.22 -5.57
CA GLY A 181 5.16 -18.43 -4.11
C GLY A 181 5.19 -17.14 -3.28
N THR A 182 4.84 -17.29 -1.99
CA THR A 182 4.79 -16.22 -1.00
C THR A 182 6.20 -15.84 -0.54
N PRO A 183 6.57 -14.55 -0.49
CA PRO A 183 7.86 -14.11 0.04
C PRO A 183 7.94 -14.35 1.55
N ASP A 184 9.16 -14.46 2.06
CA ASP A 184 9.42 -14.59 3.50
C ASP A 184 9.38 -13.23 4.19
N ALA A 185 9.71 -12.17 3.46
CA ALA A 185 9.49 -10.80 3.89
C ALA A 185 9.12 -9.89 2.71
N SER A 186 8.49 -8.77 3.03
CA SER A 186 8.08 -7.76 2.05
C SER A 186 8.39 -6.36 2.57
N LEU A 187 9.08 -5.57 1.78
CA LEU A 187 9.38 -4.16 2.01
C LEU A 187 8.56 -3.32 1.04
N HIS A 188 7.81 -2.36 1.57
CA HIS A 188 7.00 -1.45 0.78
C HIS A 188 7.25 -0.01 1.20
N ILE A 189 7.67 0.84 0.28
CA ILE A 189 7.89 2.27 0.52
C ILE A 189 7.00 3.06 -0.42
N PHE A 190 6.23 4.01 0.10
CA PHE A 190 5.41 4.86 -0.75
C PHE A 190 5.30 6.29 -0.22
N GLU A 191 5.01 7.19 -1.14
CA GLU A 191 4.86 8.60 -0.86
C GLU A 191 3.44 8.94 -0.38
N MET A 192 3.33 9.87 0.56
CA MET A 192 2.11 10.58 0.92
C MET A 192 2.31 12.08 0.62
N SER A 193 1.24 12.86 0.65
CA SER A 193 1.31 14.30 0.37
C SER A 193 2.31 15.08 1.23
N ASP A 194 2.54 14.65 2.48
CA ASP A 194 3.38 15.35 3.47
C ASP A 194 4.63 14.57 3.90
N ARG A 195 4.75 13.28 3.57
CA ARG A 195 5.83 12.40 4.06
C ARG A 195 6.01 11.16 3.20
N VAL A 196 7.11 10.44 3.41
CA VAL A 196 7.32 9.09 2.85
C VAL A 196 7.18 8.07 3.96
N VAL A 197 6.48 6.98 3.68
CA VAL A 197 6.25 5.89 4.65
C VAL A 197 6.83 4.59 4.13
N GLY A 198 7.34 3.79 5.06
CA GLY A 198 7.80 2.44 4.81
C GLY A 198 6.99 1.43 5.61
N VAL A 199 6.87 0.21 5.09
CA VAL A 199 6.25 -0.94 5.73
C VAL A 199 7.13 -2.15 5.48
N PHE A 200 7.59 -2.78 6.55
CA PHE A 200 8.24 -4.08 6.47
C PHE A 200 7.28 -5.13 7.03
N TYR A 201 7.09 -6.21 6.30
CA TYR A 201 6.35 -7.38 6.71
C TYR A 201 7.32 -8.56 6.78
N GLU A 202 7.30 -9.30 7.88
CA GLU A 202 8.00 -10.57 8.00
C GLU A 202 6.98 -11.68 8.26
N LYS A 203 7.10 -12.76 7.49
CA LYS A 203 6.24 -13.93 7.64
C LYS A 203 6.48 -14.55 9.02
N PRO A 204 5.43 -14.97 9.74
CA PRO A 204 5.59 -15.64 11.03
C PRO A 204 6.51 -16.85 10.91
N ARG A 205 7.44 -16.95 11.85
CA ARG A 205 8.29 -18.12 11.97
C ARG A 205 7.44 -19.33 12.36
N PRO A 206 7.79 -20.54 11.89
CA PRO A 206 7.15 -21.77 12.35
C PRO A 206 7.14 -21.84 13.89
N GLY A 207 5.94 -22.00 14.47
CA GLY A 207 5.76 -22.06 15.93
C GLY A 207 5.53 -20.72 16.63
N VAL A 208 5.59 -19.59 15.92
CA VAL A 208 5.19 -18.28 16.44
C VAL A 208 3.71 -18.06 16.12
N LEU A 209 2.87 -17.92 17.15
CA LEU A 209 1.41 -17.81 17.04
C LEU A 209 0.90 -16.43 16.60
N THR A 210 1.78 -15.49 16.27
CA THR A 210 1.35 -14.17 15.80
C THR A 210 1.09 -14.22 14.30
N SER A 211 -0.03 -13.64 13.85
CA SER A 211 -0.16 -13.23 12.44
C SER A 211 1.02 -12.32 12.09
N GLY A 212 1.49 -12.37 10.83
CA GLY A 212 2.72 -11.66 10.43
C GLY A 212 2.72 -10.20 10.86
N ILE A 213 3.86 -9.73 11.33
CA ILE A 213 3.98 -8.44 12.00
C ILE A 213 4.38 -7.42 10.94
N TYR A 214 3.58 -6.35 10.88
CA TYR A 214 3.89 -5.18 10.06
C TYR A 214 4.68 -4.19 10.91
N TYR A 215 5.81 -3.75 10.39
CA TYR A 215 6.70 -2.75 10.97
C TYR A 215 6.68 -1.50 10.10
N PRO A 216 5.71 -0.60 10.32
CA PRO A 216 5.60 0.66 9.60
C PRO A 216 6.53 1.71 10.18
N TRP A 217 7.03 2.63 9.35
CA TRP A 217 7.76 3.81 9.81
C TRP A 217 7.58 5.00 8.87
N THR A 218 7.97 6.18 9.34
CA THR A 218 8.07 7.39 8.52
C THR A 218 9.53 7.68 8.22
N VAL A 219 9.83 7.97 6.95
CA VAL A 219 11.15 8.43 6.54
C VAL A 219 11.28 9.91 6.93
N SER A 220 12.38 10.27 7.59
CA SER A 220 12.63 11.64 8.09
C SER A 220 13.07 12.62 7.00
N ARG A 221 12.35 12.67 5.88
CA ARG A 221 12.54 13.60 4.78
C ARG A 221 11.20 13.98 4.18
N SER A 222 11.09 15.19 3.64
CA SER A 222 9.96 15.49 2.77
C SER A 222 10.01 14.60 1.52
N PRO A 223 8.88 14.35 0.85
CA PRO A 223 8.89 13.52 -0.34
C PRO A 223 9.84 13.99 -1.45
N GLN A 224 9.92 15.30 -1.68
CA GLN A 224 10.84 15.86 -2.66
C GLN A 224 12.31 15.59 -2.27
N GLU A 225 12.70 15.86 -1.02
CA GLU A 225 14.06 15.59 -0.56
C GLU A 225 14.40 14.11 -0.63
N PHE A 226 13.44 13.23 -0.34
CA PHE A 226 13.62 11.78 -0.46
C PHE A 226 13.88 11.37 -1.90
N ARG A 227 13.09 11.85 -2.87
CA ARG A 227 13.31 11.56 -4.30
C ARG A 227 14.66 12.06 -4.79
N GLU A 228 15.00 13.30 -4.46
CA GLU A 228 16.30 13.88 -4.84
C GLU A 228 17.47 13.10 -4.25
N ALA A 229 17.37 12.69 -2.97
CA ALA A 229 18.39 11.88 -2.33
C ALA A 229 18.48 10.48 -2.96
N LEU A 230 17.34 9.83 -3.23
CA LEU A 230 17.31 8.51 -3.87
C LEU A 230 17.93 8.53 -5.27
N ARG A 231 17.64 9.54 -6.09
CA ARG A 231 18.28 9.71 -7.41
C ARG A 231 19.79 9.83 -7.31
N ARG A 232 20.28 10.67 -6.38
CA ARG A 232 21.73 10.79 -6.13
C ARG A 232 22.34 9.46 -5.70
N GLN A 233 21.65 8.71 -4.83
CA GLN A 233 22.12 7.39 -4.41
C GLN A 233 22.14 6.39 -5.57
N GLN A 234 21.17 6.41 -6.49
CA GLN A 234 21.17 5.56 -7.69
C GLN A 234 22.36 5.90 -8.62
N GLU A 235 22.63 7.19 -8.84
CA GLU A 235 23.77 7.65 -9.63
C GLU A 235 25.11 7.21 -8.99
N LEU A 236 25.23 7.38 -7.67
CA LEU A 236 26.40 6.93 -6.90
C LEU A 236 26.56 5.42 -6.97
N PHE A 237 25.48 4.65 -6.81
CA PHE A 237 25.52 3.19 -6.91
C PHE A 237 26.04 2.70 -8.27
N SER A 238 25.72 3.44 -9.34
CA SER A 238 26.14 3.10 -10.70
C SER A 238 27.59 3.46 -11.00
N THR A 239 28.20 4.36 -10.21
CA THR A 239 29.51 4.97 -10.50
C THR A 239 30.59 4.63 -9.47
N GLN A 240 30.21 4.32 -8.23
CA GLN A 240 31.14 4.05 -7.14
C GLN A 240 31.65 2.60 -7.16
N SER A 241 32.95 2.44 -6.93
CA SER A 241 33.58 1.13 -6.75
C SER A 241 33.26 0.53 -5.37
N ASN A 242 33.13 1.36 -4.34
CA ASN A 242 32.73 0.95 -3.01
C ASN A 242 31.21 1.12 -2.82
N LYS A 243 30.47 0.05 -3.07
CA LYS A 243 29.01 0.03 -2.95
C LYS A 243 28.51 -0.02 -1.50
N SER A 244 29.34 -0.47 -0.55
CA SER A 244 28.95 -0.57 0.87
C SER A 244 28.69 0.81 1.48
N PHE A 245 29.51 1.82 1.15
CA PHE A 245 29.29 3.20 1.60
C PHE A 245 27.96 3.78 1.09
N VAL A 246 27.63 3.52 -0.18
CA VAL A 246 26.34 3.92 -0.78
C VAL A 246 25.17 3.23 -0.08
N GLY A 247 25.36 1.96 0.34
CA GLY A 247 24.40 1.20 1.13
C GLY A 247 24.16 1.80 2.52
N GLU A 248 25.20 2.18 3.25
CA GLU A 248 25.10 2.81 4.56
C GLU A 248 24.36 4.16 4.51
N ASP A 249 24.63 4.96 3.49
CA ASP A 249 23.92 6.23 3.25
C ASP A 249 22.43 6.00 2.95
N LEU A 250 22.10 4.97 2.16
CA LEU A 250 20.72 4.59 1.86
C LEU A 250 19.98 4.12 3.12
N VAL A 251 20.62 3.28 3.93
CA VAL A 251 20.07 2.83 5.22
C VAL A 251 19.83 4.02 6.14
N SER A 252 20.82 4.90 6.27
CA SER A 252 20.70 6.12 7.08
C SER A 252 19.56 6.99 6.56
N MET A 253 19.41 7.15 5.25
CA MET A 253 18.31 7.88 4.65
C MET A 253 16.95 7.27 5.00
N LEU A 254 16.80 5.94 4.90
CA LEU A 254 15.54 5.24 5.12
C LEU A 254 15.14 5.18 6.59
N PHE A 255 16.11 5.10 7.50
CA PHE A 255 15.88 4.78 8.93
C PHE A 255 16.37 5.84 9.93
N ALA A 256 16.77 7.03 9.49
CA ALA A 256 17.11 8.16 10.37
C ALA A 256 15.95 8.73 11.21
N GLY A 257 14.79 8.08 11.19
CA GLY A 257 13.56 8.60 11.78
C GLY A 257 13.31 8.22 13.23
N ASP A 258 12.02 8.07 13.53
CA ASP A 258 11.52 7.85 14.87
C ASP A 258 11.85 6.45 15.42
N ARG A 259 11.33 6.15 16.61
CA ARG A 259 11.45 4.82 17.22
C ARG A 259 10.97 3.70 16.28
N ASN A 260 9.94 3.94 15.47
CA ASN A 260 9.43 2.92 14.56
C ASN A 260 10.41 2.66 13.42
N ALA A 261 11.12 3.69 12.93
CA ALA A 261 12.21 3.51 11.96
C ALA A 261 13.33 2.62 12.52
N GLN A 262 13.71 2.81 13.79
CA GLN A 262 14.70 1.95 14.46
C GLN A 262 14.21 0.51 14.65
N VAL A 263 12.94 0.32 15.00
CA VAL A 263 12.33 -1.01 15.08
C VAL A 263 12.32 -1.68 13.71
N ALA A 264 11.88 -0.98 12.66
CA ALA A 264 11.89 -1.51 11.30
C ALA A 264 13.30 -1.86 10.84
N PHE A 265 14.28 -0.99 11.08
CA PHE A 265 15.69 -1.25 10.77
C PHE A 265 16.21 -2.51 11.47
N HIS A 266 15.95 -2.67 12.77
CA HIS A 266 16.36 -3.86 13.51
C HIS A 266 15.72 -5.12 12.92
N GLN A 267 14.42 -5.10 12.59
CA GLN A 267 13.74 -6.29 12.06
C GLN A 267 14.24 -6.66 10.67
N ILE A 268 14.49 -5.67 9.82
CA ILE A 268 15.11 -5.88 8.50
C ILE A 268 16.53 -6.44 8.68
N GLY A 269 17.31 -5.90 9.62
CA GLY A 269 18.63 -6.40 9.98
C GLY A 269 18.59 -7.86 10.42
N SER A 270 17.68 -8.22 11.33
CA SER A 270 17.49 -9.60 11.78
C SER A 270 17.11 -10.55 10.64
N PHE A 271 16.24 -10.13 9.72
CA PHE A 271 15.91 -10.91 8.52
C PHE A 271 17.15 -11.17 7.66
N PHE A 272 17.98 -10.16 7.44
CA PHE A 272 19.21 -10.33 6.68
C PHE A 272 20.26 -11.14 7.44
N GLU A 273 20.45 -10.97 8.74
CA GLU A 273 21.37 -11.82 9.52
C GLU A 273 20.99 -13.31 9.44
N GLU A 274 19.70 -13.61 9.42
CA GLU A 274 19.19 -14.98 9.35
C GLU A 274 19.31 -15.60 7.94
N HIS A 275 19.17 -14.78 6.90
CA HIS A 275 19.07 -15.27 5.52
C HIS A 275 20.25 -14.89 4.64
N HIS A 276 21.16 -14.04 5.08
CA HIS A 276 22.36 -13.68 4.31
C HIS A 276 23.34 -14.85 4.26
N GLN A 277 23.81 -15.16 3.05
CA GLN A 277 24.84 -16.16 2.83
C GLN A 277 25.86 -15.62 1.83
N GLU A 278 27.15 -15.83 2.12
CA GLU A 278 28.25 -15.41 1.22
C GLU A 278 28.25 -16.20 -0.11
N LYS A 279 27.62 -17.38 -0.11
CA LYS A 279 27.51 -18.26 -1.27
C LYS A 279 26.06 -18.29 -1.76
N PRO A 280 25.81 -18.53 -3.06
CA PRO A 280 24.47 -18.75 -3.56
C PRO A 280 23.77 -19.87 -2.79
N PHE A 281 22.48 -19.70 -2.51
CA PHE A 281 21.69 -20.73 -1.83
C PHE A 281 21.73 -22.05 -2.61
N GLU A 282 22.09 -23.13 -1.92
CA GLU A 282 22.01 -24.49 -2.44
C GLU A 282 20.59 -25.09 -2.29
N SER A 283 19.69 -24.41 -1.57
CA SER A 283 18.32 -24.87 -1.37
C SER A 283 17.47 -24.65 -2.63
N ALA A 284 16.52 -25.57 -2.86
CA ALA A 284 15.55 -25.42 -3.95
C ALA A 284 14.57 -24.24 -3.73
N ASN A 285 14.50 -23.71 -2.51
CA ASN A 285 13.61 -22.61 -2.11
C ASN A 285 14.40 -21.63 -1.22
N PRO A 286 15.15 -20.68 -1.80
CA PRO A 286 15.85 -19.66 -1.03
C PRO A 286 14.83 -18.71 -0.36
N PRO A 287 15.17 -18.11 0.80
CA PRO A 287 14.42 -17.01 1.38
C PRO A 287 14.23 -15.86 0.38
N ARG A 288 13.04 -15.27 0.36
CA ARG A 288 12.68 -14.21 -0.59
C ARG A 288 12.26 -12.93 0.10
N LEU A 289 12.84 -11.82 -0.34
CA LEU A 289 12.39 -10.47 0.00
C LEU A 289 11.70 -9.84 -1.20
N PHE A 290 10.43 -9.49 -1.05
CA PHE A 290 9.71 -8.69 -2.04
C PHE A 290 9.94 -7.20 -1.74
N VAL A 291 10.28 -6.38 -2.73
CA VAL A 291 10.46 -4.93 -2.55
C VAL A 291 9.58 -4.16 -3.53
N ARG A 292 8.77 -3.24 -2.99
CA ARG A 292 7.98 -2.29 -3.78
C ARG A 292 8.25 -0.88 -3.32
N MET A 293 8.46 0.01 -4.30
CA MET A 293 8.61 1.44 -4.04
C MET A 293 7.71 2.23 -5.00
N VAL A 294 6.88 3.11 -4.46
CA VAL A 294 5.88 3.87 -5.21
C VAL A 294 6.03 5.35 -4.87
N LEU A 295 6.71 6.10 -5.75
CA LEU A 295 7.01 7.52 -5.56
C LEU A 295 6.23 8.34 -6.59
N ALA A 296 5.80 9.53 -6.19
CA ALA A 296 5.06 10.42 -7.08
C ALA A 296 6.02 10.98 -8.12
N GLU A 297 5.97 10.45 -9.35
CA GLU A 297 6.60 11.09 -10.49
C GLU A 297 5.90 10.79 -11.81
N ASP A 298 5.82 11.82 -12.65
CA ASP A 298 5.25 11.82 -14.00
C ASP A 298 6.01 10.83 -14.91
N GLY A 299 5.68 9.54 -14.83
CA GLY A 299 5.99 8.53 -15.85
C GLY A 299 7.46 8.24 -16.16
N ALA A 300 8.42 8.45 -15.24
CA ALA A 300 9.84 8.33 -15.59
C ALA A 300 10.77 7.66 -14.56
N VAL A 301 10.29 6.77 -13.70
CA VAL A 301 11.18 5.79 -13.03
C VAL A 301 10.94 4.41 -13.63
N ASP A 302 11.26 4.27 -14.91
CA ASP A 302 11.11 3.01 -15.66
C ASP A 302 12.09 1.90 -15.21
N ARG A 303 13.03 2.18 -14.31
CA ARG A 303 13.97 1.19 -13.78
C ARG A 303 14.38 1.53 -12.35
N ILE A 304 13.76 0.90 -11.36
CA ILE A 304 14.41 0.70 -10.07
C ILE A 304 15.52 -0.33 -10.30
N VAL A 305 16.76 0.14 -10.33
CA VAL A 305 17.94 -0.72 -10.39
C VAL A 305 18.01 -1.54 -9.11
N ALA A 306 18.14 -2.86 -9.26
CA ALA A 306 18.29 -3.79 -8.16
C ALA A 306 19.48 -3.40 -7.28
N PHE A 307 19.22 -3.20 -5.99
CA PHE A 307 20.29 -3.16 -4.99
C PHE A 307 20.63 -4.62 -4.64
N PRO A 308 21.84 -5.12 -4.94
CA PRO A 308 22.30 -6.36 -4.34
C PRO A 308 22.32 -6.14 -2.83
N VAL A 309 21.53 -6.93 -2.11
CA VAL A 309 21.70 -7.02 -0.66
C VAL A 309 22.92 -7.89 -0.42
N GLY A 310 24.07 -7.21 -0.41
CA GLY A 310 25.33 -7.71 0.11
C GLY A 310 26.01 -6.49 0.71
N LEU A 311 25.87 -6.34 2.03
CA LEU A 311 26.82 -5.57 2.81
C LEU A 311 28.09 -6.41 2.98
#